data_AF-A0AAV5SHE1-F1
#
_entry.id   AF-A0AAV5SHE1-F1
#
_cell.length_a   1.000
_cell.length_b   1.000
_cell.length_c   1.000
_cell.angle_alpha   90.00
_cell.angle_beta   90.00
_cell.angle_gamma   90.00
#
_symmetry.space_group_name_H-M   'P 1'
#
loop_
_entity.id
_entity.type
_entity.pdbx_description
1 polymer ?
#
loop_
_entity_poly.entity_id
_entity_poly.type
_entity_poly.pdbx_seq_one_letter_code
_entity_poly.pdbx_strand_id
1 'polypeptide(L)'
;IRWSAAEARQERNMYYVTVQRKKELNMDKKEYILLKAIISCNPALEDLSKCSREIMQEQRDRHAKSLMSYIMARRGSKEGPLVYTEIMAYTDWLTRLIKRHKVSTC
;
A
#
# COMPACT_ATOMS: atom_id res chain seq x y z
N ILE A 1 -8.32 -17.06 23.82
CA ILE A 1 -7.23 -17.00 22.82
C ILE A 1 -6.04 -16.31 23.49
N ARG A 2 -4.96 -17.04 23.84
CA ARG A 2 -3.78 -16.49 24.51
C ARG A 2 -2.66 -16.37 23.48
N TRP A 3 -2.45 -15.17 22.97
CA TRP A 3 -1.33 -14.87 22.07
C TRP A 3 -0.01 -15.12 22.79
N SER A 4 0.94 -15.78 22.12
CA SER A 4 2.29 -15.93 22.64
C SER A 4 2.99 -14.57 22.66
N ALA A 5 3.91 -14.36 23.61
CA ALA A 5 4.69 -13.12 23.69
C ALA A 5 5.54 -12.87 22.41
N ALA A 6 5.86 -13.94 21.67
CA ALA A 6 6.58 -13.90 20.41
C ALA A 6 5.72 -13.33 19.27
N GLU A 7 4.49 -13.82 19.09
CA GLU A 7 3.55 -13.32 18.09
C GLU A 7 3.25 -11.83 18.29
N ALA A 8 2.98 -11.43 19.54
CA ALA A 8 2.73 -10.03 19.88
C ALA A 8 3.95 -9.13 19.60
N ARG A 9 5.18 -9.65 19.73
CA ARG A 9 6.41 -8.90 19.40
C ARG A 9 6.58 -8.77 17.89
N GLN A 10 6.30 -9.83 17.14
CA GLN A 10 6.37 -9.82 15.68
C GLN A 10 5.36 -8.85 15.06
N GLU A 11 4.12 -8.88 15.55
CA GLU A 11 3.06 -7.97 15.13
C GLU A 11 3.42 -6.49 15.39
N ARG A 12 3.92 -6.18 16.60
CA ARG A 12 4.41 -4.82 16.92
C ARG A 12 5.52 -4.37 15.99
N ASN A 13 6.47 -5.26 15.68
CA ASN A 13 7.56 -4.93 14.76
C ASN A 13 7.04 -4.64 13.34
N MET A 14 6.08 -5.45 12.85
CA MET A 14 5.44 -5.22 11.56
C MET A 14 4.75 -3.85 11.49
N TYR A 15 3.97 -3.49 12.52
CA TYR A 15 3.34 -2.17 12.59
C TYR A 15 4.36 -1.05 12.67
N TYR A 16 5.40 -1.20 13.48
CA TYR A 16 6.46 -0.20 13.63
C TYR A 16 7.14 0.09 12.30
N VAL A 17 7.63 -0.93 11.58
CA VAL A 17 8.33 -0.75 10.29
C VAL A 17 7.41 -0.14 9.23
N THR A 18 6.13 -0.51 9.24
CA THR A 18 5.11 0.05 8.34
C THR A 18 4.92 1.55 8.59
N VAL A 19 4.74 1.95 9.85
CA VAL A 19 4.58 3.36 10.23
C VAL A 19 5.85 4.16 9.97
N GLN A 20 7.02 3.58 10.26
CA GLN A 20 8.31 4.24 10.05
C GLN A 20 8.54 4.56 8.57
N ARG A 21 8.31 3.60 7.67
CA ARG A 21 8.49 3.82 6.23
C ARG A 21 7.52 4.85 5.65
N LYS A 22 6.28 4.91 6.16
CA LYS A 22 5.34 6.00 5.83
C LYS A 22 5.90 7.37 6.24
N LYS A 23 6.53 7.47 7.42
CA LYS A 23 7.14 8.72 7.90
C LYS A 23 8.33 9.14 7.03
N GLU A 24 9.19 8.19 6.65
CA GLU A 24 10.34 8.43 5.77
C GLU A 24 9.92 8.97 4.40
N LEU A 25 8.80 8.49 3.83
CA LEU A 25 8.22 9.00 2.59
C LEU A 25 7.56 10.39 2.73
N ASN A 26 7.48 10.93 3.95
CA ASN A 26 6.78 12.16 4.30
C ASN A 26 5.36 12.22 3.69
N MET A 27 4.66 11.09 3.82
CA MET A 27 3.38 10.89 3.16
C MET A 27 2.27 11.66 3.88
N ASP A 28 1.59 12.53 3.15
CA ASP A 28 0.47 13.27 3.72
C ASP A 28 -0.83 12.44 3.74
N LYS A 29 -1.91 13.04 4.26
CA LYS A 29 -3.20 12.36 4.37
C LYS A 29 -3.79 11.99 3.00
N LYS A 30 -3.63 12.83 1.97
CA LYS A 30 -4.24 12.58 0.65
C LYS A 30 -3.48 11.50 -0.11
N GLU A 31 -2.15 11.55 -0.09
CA GLU A 31 -1.29 10.48 -0.62
C GLU A 31 -1.61 9.14 0.05
N TYR A 32 -1.76 9.13 1.38
CA TYR A 32 -2.06 7.91 2.12
C TYR A 32 -3.45 7.34 1.82
N ILE A 33 -4.47 8.17 1.65
CA ILE A 33 -5.82 7.71 1.29
C ILE A 33 -5.83 7.12 -0.14
N LEU A 34 -5.17 7.78 -1.08
CA LEU A 34 -5.05 7.28 -2.46
C LEU A 34 -4.27 5.97 -2.51
N LEU A 35 -3.20 5.85 -1.72
CA LEU A 35 -2.46 4.60 -1.54
C LEU A 35 -3.36 3.46 -1.07
N LYS A 36 -4.16 3.71 -0.02
CA LYS A 36 -5.11 2.71 0.50
C LYS A 36 -6.12 2.31 -0.56
N ALA A 37 -6.62 3.25 -1.36
CA ALA A 37 -7.54 2.95 -2.45
C ALA A 37 -6.90 2.05 -3.51
N ILE A 38 -5.65 2.35 -3.92
CA ILE A 38 -4.88 1.52 -4.86
C ILE A 38 -4.70 0.09 -4.33
N ILE A 39 -4.38 -0.08 -3.04
CA ILE A 39 -4.21 -1.40 -2.41
C ILE A 39 -5.54 -2.15 -2.33
N SER A 40 -6.63 -1.47 -2.01
CA SER A 40 -7.97 -2.07 -1.92
C SER A 40 -8.51 -2.51 -3.28
N CYS A 41 -8.19 -1.79 -4.35
CA CYS A 41 -8.57 -2.14 -5.73
C CYS A 41 -7.63 -3.20 -6.32
N ASN A 42 -7.54 -4.36 -5.68
CA ASN A 42 -6.70 -5.47 -6.14
C ASN A 42 -7.49 -6.40 -7.09
N PRO A 43 -7.21 -6.40 -8.41
CA PRO A 43 -7.89 -7.29 -9.36
C PRO A 43 -7.47 -8.76 -9.23
N ALA A 44 -6.41 -9.05 -8.47
CA ALA A 44 -5.92 -10.41 -8.21
C ALA A 44 -6.54 -11.05 -6.96
N LEU A 45 -7.61 -10.47 -6.40
CA LEU A 45 -8.39 -11.15 -5.36
C LEU A 45 -9.04 -12.41 -5.94
N GLU A 46 -9.02 -13.47 -5.14
CA GLU A 46 -9.70 -14.73 -5.44
C GLU A 46 -11.21 -14.50 -5.56
N ASP A 47 -11.89 -15.37 -6.31
CA ASP A 47 -13.36 -15.37 -6.49
C ASP A 47 -13.99 -14.14 -7.17
N LEU A 48 -13.20 -13.22 -7.70
CA LEU A 48 -13.75 -12.14 -8.53
C LEU A 48 -14.24 -12.67 -9.88
N SER A 49 -15.40 -12.17 -10.34
CA SER A 49 -15.82 -12.36 -11.73
C SER A 49 -14.88 -11.64 -12.70
N LYS A 50 -14.89 -12.00 -13.99
CA LYS A 50 -14.12 -11.26 -15.02
C LYS A 50 -14.48 -9.77 -15.02
N CYS A 51 -15.77 -9.46 -15.04
CA CYS A 51 -16.27 -8.07 -14.99
C CYS A 51 -15.80 -7.34 -13.73
N SER A 52 -15.87 -7.99 -12.56
CA SER A 52 -15.40 -7.39 -11.30
C SER A 52 -13.89 -7.11 -11.31
N ARG A 53 -13.08 -7.99 -11.91
CA ARG A 53 -11.63 -7.76 -12.07
C ARG A 53 -11.34 -6.55 -12.96
N GLU A 54 -12.06 -6.41 -14.06
CA GLU A 54 -11.94 -5.26 -14.97
C GLU A 54 -12.29 -3.95 -14.26
N ILE A 55 -13.40 -3.93 -13.50
CA ILE A 55 -13.79 -2.77 -12.69
C ILE A 55 -12.72 -2.44 -11.64
N MET A 56 -12.19 -3.44 -10.92
CA MET A 56 -11.14 -3.23 -9.92
C MET A 56 -9.87 -2.66 -10.54
N GLN A 57 -9.44 -3.18 -11.70
CA GLN A 57 -8.29 -2.67 -12.43
C GLN A 57 -8.51 -1.22 -12.86
N GLU A 58 -9.69 -0.90 -13.39
CA GLU A 58 -10.02 0.46 -13.79
C GLU A 58 -9.98 1.44 -12.61
N GLN A 59 -10.57 1.08 -11.46
CA GLN A 59 -10.53 1.94 -10.26
C GLN A 59 -9.10 2.10 -9.74
N ARG A 60 -8.30 1.03 -9.75
CA ARG A 60 -6.88 1.08 -9.39
C ARG A 60 -6.12 2.09 -10.26
N ASP A 61 -6.34 2.05 -11.57
CA ASP A 61 -5.68 2.96 -12.51
C ASP A 61 -6.13 4.41 -12.33
N ARG A 62 -7.41 4.64 -12.04
CA ARG A 62 -7.92 5.98 -11.70
C ARG A 62 -7.25 6.53 -10.44
N HIS A 63 -7.16 5.74 -9.38
CA HIS A 63 -6.50 6.17 -8.14
C HIS A 63 -4.99 6.38 -8.32
N ALA A 64 -4.31 5.55 -9.10
CA ALA A 64 -2.89 5.72 -9.44
C ALA A 64 -2.64 7.03 -10.21
N LYS A 65 -3.49 7.35 -11.20
CA LYS A 65 -3.45 8.64 -11.91
C LYS A 65 -3.67 9.81 -10.97
N SER A 66 -4.68 9.75 -10.10
CA SER A 66 -4.94 10.80 -9.10
C SER A 66 -3.76 10.98 -8.13
N LEU A 67 -3.12 9.90 -7.71
CA LEU A 67 -1.92 9.95 -6.86
C LEU A 67 -0.76 10.64 -7.57
N MET A 68 -0.48 10.26 -8.82
CA MET A 68 0.55 10.92 -9.63
C MET A 68 0.26 12.42 -9.77
N SER A 69 -0.95 12.80 -10.21
CA SER A 69 -1.33 14.21 -10.37
C SER A 69 -1.19 14.99 -9.07
N TYR A 70 -1.61 14.41 -7.95
CA TYR A 70 -1.49 15.05 -6.64
C TYR A 70 -0.04 15.25 -6.20
N ILE A 71 0.79 14.22 -6.34
CA ILE A 71 2.21 14.28 -6.00
C ILE A 71 2.92 15.31 -6.87
N MET A 72 2.65 15.33 -8.18
CA MET A 72 3.22 16.32 -9.10
C MET A 72 2.85 17.75 -8.70
N ALA A 73 1.59 17.97 -8.32
CA ALA A 73 1.12 19.29 -7.87
C ALA A 73 1.74 19.72 -6.51
N ARG A 74 1.93 18.77 -5.59
CA ARG A 74 2.41 19.05 -4.22
C ARG A 74 3.93 19.13 -4.12
N ARG A 75 4.63 18.23 -4.80
CA ARG A 75 6.09 18.02 -4.67
C ARG A 75 6.87 18.53 -5.90
N GLY A 76 6.15 19.06 -6.89
CA GLY A 76 6.73 19.62 -8.11
C GLY A 76 7.18 18.56 -9.11
N SER A 77 7.51 19.00 -10.32
CA SER A 77 7.88 18.12 -11.43
C SER A 77 9.27 17.48 -11.29
N LYS A 78 10.14 18.05 -10.44
CA LYS A 78 11.51 17.55 -10.22
C LYS A 78 11.53 16.34 -9.29
N GLU A 79 10.83 16.41 -8.16
CA GLU A 79 10.84 15.36 -7.12
C GLU A 79 9.61 14.45 -7.19
N GLY A 80 8.49 14.95 -7.71
CA GLY A 80 7.23 14.22 -7.79
C GLY A 80 7.32 12.82 -8.41
N PRO A 81 7.96 12.65 -9.59
CA PRO A 81 8.06 11.33 -10.22
C PRO A 81 8.81 10.30 -9.36
N LEU A 82 9.91 10.73 -8.72
CA LEU A 82 10.70 9.87 -7.82
C LEU A 82 9.88 9.45 -6.60
N VAL A 83 9.20 10.39 -5.96
CA VAL A 83 8.35 10.07 -4.82
C VAL A 83 7.23 9.12 -5.21
N TYR A 84 6.60 9.32 -6.38
CA TYR A 84 5.55 8.42 -6.84
C TYR A 84 6.06 6.99 -6.96
N THR A 85 7.26 6.78 -7.54
CA THR A 85 7.83 5.43 -7.66
C THR A 85 8.18 4.84 -6.30
N GLU A 86 8.68 5.63 -5.36
CA GLU A 86 8.93 5.17 -3.98
C GLU A 86 7.65 4.75 -3.24
N ILE A 87 6.56 5.51 -3.40
CA ILE A 87 5.25 5.19 -2.82
C ILE A 87 4.67 3.91 -3.44
N MET A 88 4.82 3.72 -4.76
CA MET A 88 4.41 2.47 -5.42
C MET A 88 5.28 1.28 -4.99
N ALA A 89 6.60 1.47 -4.85
CA ALA A 89 7.49 0.43 -4.32
C ALA A 89 7.12 0.04 -2.88
N TYR A 90 6.62 1.01 -2.09
CA TYR A 90 6.08 0.76 -0.76
C TYR A 90 4.81 -0.11 -0.79
N THR A 91 3.91 0.00 -1.78
CA THR A 91 2.76 -0.93 -1.91
C THR A 91 3.19 -2.37 -2.15
N ASP A 92 4.19 -2.56 -2.99
CA ASP A 92 4.69 -3.91 -3.30
C ASP A 92 5.38 -4.52 -2.08
N TRP A 93 6.14 -3.70 -1.35
CA TRP A 93 6.77 -4.11 -0.11
C TRP A 93 5.73 -4.48 0.97
N LEU A 94 4.67 -3.68 1.14
CA LEU A 94 3.56 -3.98 2.06
C LEU A 94 2.89 -5.31 1.72
N THR A 95 2.61 -5.53 0.43
CA THR A 95 1.99 -6.77 -0.05
C THR A 95 2.86 -7.99 0.29
N ARG A 96 4.18 -7.89 0.09
CA ARG A 96 5.13 -8.97 0.46
C ARG A 96 5.26 -9.16 1.96
N LEU A 97 5.22 -8.08 2.75
CA LEU A 97 5.27 -8.14 4.21
C LEU A 97 4.06 -8.89 4.77
N ILE A 98 2.85 -8.54 4.31
CA ILE A 98 1.59 -9.17 4.75
C ILE A 98 1.56 -10.65 4.35
N LYS A 99 1.99 -11.00 3.13
CA LYS A 99 2.09 -12.40 2.70
C LYS A 99 3.01 -13.22 3.61
N ARG A 100 4.19 -12.68 3.96
CA ARG A 100 5.12 -13.35 4.90
C ARG A 100 4.52 -13.50 6.29
N HIS A 101 3.82 -12.48 6.79
CA HIS A 101 3.16 -12.55 8.10
C HIS A 101 2.11 -13.65 8.14
N LYS A 102 1.25 -13.77 7.11
CA LYS A 102 0.24 -14.83 7.02
C LYS A 102 0.86 -16.23 7.05
N VAL A 103 1.99 -16.42 6.36
CA VAL A 103 2.72 -17.71 6.34
C VAL A 103 3.35 -18.02 7.70
N SER A 104 3.84 -17.02 8.44
CA SER A 104 4.43 -17.25 9.78
C SER A 104 3.41 -17.57 10.88
N THR A 105 2.13 -17.28 10.66
CA THR A 105 1.04 -17.55 11.61
C THR A 105 0.26 -18.85 11.31
N CYS A 106 0.63 -19.58 10.26
CA CYS A 106 0.04 -20.86 9.88
C CYS A 106 0.91 -22.04 10.33
#